data_AF-A0A5K0Y2C3-F1
#
_entry.id   AF-A0A5K0Y2C3-F1
#
_cell.length_a   1.000
_cell.length_b   1.000
_cell.length_c   1.000
_cell.angle_alpha   90.00
_cell.angle_beta   90.00
_cell.angle_gamma   90.00
#
_symmetry.space_group_name_H-M   'P 1'
#
loop_
_entity.id
_entity.type
_entity.pdbx_description
1 polymer ?
#
loop_
_entity_poly.entity_id
_entity_poly.type
_entity_poly.pdbx_seq_one_letter_code
_entity_poly.pdbx_strand_id
1 'polypeptide(L)'
;LLFESCPTSSKDYILSLQIWKAKECLNLFPNSKTVRAEIDLIDALTVKLPNLGVTVLPVQYRQIRSPMEIINMVLRSQSTAYLNVDEILEVAKLLGLNSPDDIATVEESVAREAAVTGDLELAFDLCLVLARKGHGSIWDLCAAIGRGPTLDKMDVSSRKELISFALSHCDEESVLELLQAWKDLNLQSQCENLVQQTGTRPPNASISGSSQVSLSSCSMQDIMDAKGYSINMALNSSFSEKECLEQLHGDLKSLLSNVGKEVHENGNASWDYLLKENGKFCSFAALQLPWLLDFISSSTTFAKKEHPLLNSSAEPYKSVTFQAAKVIISWLVNNNIAPRDDLVASLAKSIIKASSDEETDRNGCLYLLNLGDAFRGVEIIEEQMRDRKEYKEISGITDLGMRYGLLHNSQCRSPSERRNLLLQTFQGARASPGS
;
A
#
# COMPACT_ATOMS: atom_id res chain seq x y z
N LEU A 1 50.98 12.52 -13.20
CA LEU A 1 50.89 11.74 -11.95
C LEU A 1 50.00 10.50 -12.18
N LEU A 2 50.30 9.73 -13.22
CA LEU A 2 49.62 8.46 -13.55
C LEU A 2 50.74 7.45 -13.82
N PHE A 3 50.60 6.26 -13.24
CA PHE A 3 51.58 5.17 -13.14
C PHE A 3 52.60 5.27 -11.98
N GLU A 4 52.11 5.13 -10.75
CA GLU A 4 52.90 4.50 -9.69
C GLU A 4 52.09 3.37 -9.05
N SER A 5 52.17 2.20 -9.68
CA SER A 5 52.03 0.91 -9.00
C SER A 5 52.99 -0.02 -9.72
N CYS A 6 54.13 -0.26 -9.09
CA CYS A 6 55.22 -1.06 -9.64
C CYS A 6 54.75 -2.52 -9.78
N PRO A 7 54.83 -3.16 -10.96
CA PRO A 7 54.41 -4.55 -11.13
C PRO A 7 55.38 -5.46 -10.36
N THR A 8 54.86 -6.20 -9.37
CA THR A 8 55.65 -7.03 -8.44
C THR A 8 56.05 -8.39 -9.02
N SER A 9 55.74 -8.68 -10.29
CA SER A 9 56.06 -9.92 -10.99
C SER A 9 56.37 -9.70 -12.47
N SER A 10 57.38 -10.42 -13.00
CA SER A 10 57.74 -10.41 -14.44
C SER A 10 56.57 -10.80 -15.37
N LYS A 11 55.54 -11.49 -14.86
CA LYS A 11 54.34 -11.86 -15.64
C LYS A 11 53.40 -10.67 -15.86
N ASP A 12 53.27 -9.78 -14.89
CA ASP A 12 52.38 -8.61 -14.96
C ASP A 12 52.92 -7.56 -15.94
N TYR A 13 54.25 -7.45 -16.05
CA TYR A 13 54.92 -6.62 -17.04
C TYR A 13 54.72 -7.12 -18.48
N ILE A 14 54.76 -8.44 -18.71
CA ILE A 14 54.57 -9.02 -20.05
C ILE A 14 53.10 -8.89 -20.49
N LEU A 15 52.17 -9.13 -19.57
CA LEU A 15 50.74 -9.02 -19.84
C LEU A 15 50.37 -7.57 -20.19
N SER A 16 50.89 -6.58 -19.45
CA SER A 16 50.66 -5.15 -19.73
C SER A 16 51.25 -4.71 -21.08
N LEU A 17 52.42 -5.21 -21.49
CA LEU A 17 53.01 -4.93 -22.80
C LEU A 17 52.18 -5.51 -23.96
N GLN A 18 51.65 -6.73 -23.82
CA GLN A 18 50.81 -7.35 -24.85
C GLN A 18 49.46 -6.63 -25.00
N ILE A 19 48.85 -6.25 -23.89
CA ILE A 19 47.61 -5.46 -23.86
C ILE A 19 47.81 -4.12 -24.58
N TRP A 20 48.91 -3.41 -24.30
CA TRP A 20 49.21 -2.13 -24.94
C TRP A 20 49.37 -2.27 -26.46
N LYS A 21 50.12 -3.28 -26.92
CA LYS A 21 50.27 -3.55 -28.37
C LYS A 21 48.94 -3.88 -29.06
N ALA A 22 48.05 -4.61 -28.37
CA ALA A 22 46.72 -4.91 -28.90
C ALA A 22 45.89 -3.63 -29.08
N LYS A 23 45.90 -2.71 -28.11
CA LYS A 23 45.24 -1.40 -28.22
C LYS A 23 45.77 -0.58 -29.40
N GLU A 24 47.10 -0.51 -29.56
CA GLU A 24 47.71 0.21 -30.69
C GLU A 24 47.27 -0.36 -32.04
N CYS A 25 47.13 -1.68 -32.16
CA CYS A 25 46.63 -2.32 -33.38
C CYS A 25 45.17 -1.94 -33.67
N LEU A 26 44.32 -1.90 -32.63
CA LEU A 26 42.92 -1.51 -32.76
C LEU A 26 42.78 -0.03 -33.13
N ASN A 27 43.65 0.84 -32.60
CA ASN A 27 43.67 2.27 -32.91
C ASN A 27 43.99 2.59 -34.38
N LEU A 28 44.47 1.63 -35.17
CA LEU A 28 44.64 1.79 -36.62
C LEU A 28 43.31 1.90 -37.38
N PHE A 29 42.19 1.43 -36.79
CA PHE A 29 40.87 1.40 -37.43
C PHE A 29 39.75 1.98 -36.53
N PRO A 30 39.84 3.26 -36.11
CA PRO A 30 39.01 3.82 -35.03
C PRO A 30 37.52 3.99 -35.37
N ASN A 31 37.17 3.89 -36.66
CA ASN A 31 35.81 4.15 -37.15
C ASN A 31 34.92 2.88 -37.16
N SER A 32 35.46 1.71 -36.85
CA SER A 32 34.68 0.47 -36.81
C SER A 32 34.02 0.27 -35.45
N LYS A 33 32.71 -0.03 -35.44
CA LYS A 33 31.96 -0.34 -34.21
C LYS A 33 32.52 -1.57 -33.49
N THR A 34 32.95 -2.58 -34.24
CA THR A 34 33.55 -3.80 -33.69
C THR A 34 34.91 -3.52 -33.04
N VAL A 35 35.71 -2.66 -33.64
CA VAL A 35 37.01 -2.25 -33.08
C VAL A 35 36.80 -1.48 -31.78
N ARG A 36 35.80 -0.58 -31.73
CA ARG A 36 35.45 0.13 -30.50
C ARG A 36 35.01 -0.82 -29.38
N ALA A 37 34.13 -1.77 -29.69
CA ALA A 37 33.70 -2.78 -28.71
C ALA A 37 34.87 -3.61 -28.17
N GLU A 38 35.87 -3.94 -28.99
CA GLU A 38 37.08 -4.62 -28.52
C GLU A 38 37.98 -3.70 -27.66
N ILE A 39 38.07 -2.41 -27.96
CA ILE A 39 38.77 -1.44 -27.10
C ILE A 39 38.07 -1.32 -25.75
N ASP A 40 36.74 -1.15 -25.76
CA ASP A 40 35.89 -1.07 -24.57
C ASP A 40 36.04 -2.33 -23.71
N LEU A 41 36.07 -3.51 -24.33
CA LEU A 41 36.32 -4.78 -23.65
C LEU A 41 37.72 -4.82 -23.01
N ILE A 42 38.75 -4.37 -23.71
CA ILE A 42 40.10 -4.31 -23.13
C ILE A 42 40.11 -3.37 -21.92
N ASP A 43 39.45 -2.21 -22.00
CA ASP A 43 39.35 -1.26 -20.89
C ASP A 43 38.59 -1.85 -19.69
N ALA A 44 37.49 -2.56 -19.94
CA ALA A 44 36.75 -3.27 -18.89
C ALA A 44 37.63 -4.29 -18.18
N LEU A 45 38.32 -5.16 -18.91
CA LEU A 45 39.10 -6.26 -18.34
C LEU A 45 40.37 -5.81 -17.63
N THR A 46 41.00 -4.73 -18.11
CA THR A 46 42.36 -4.36 -17.69
C THR A 46 42.42 -3.17 -16.75
N VAL A 47 41.38 -2.33 -16.74
CA VAL A 47 41.33 -1.11 -15.91
C VAL A 47 40.19 -1.21 -14.91
N LYS A 48 38.96 -1.41 -15.39
CA LYS A 48 37.77 -1.26 -14.53
C LYS A 48 37.51 -2.45 -13.61
N LEU A 49 37.52 -3.68 -14.13
CA LEU A 49 37.31 -4.89 -13.31
C LEU A 49 38.33 -5.04 -12.17
N PRO A 50 39.64 -4.81 -12.39
CA PRO A 50 40.63 -4.88 -11.30
C PRO A 50 40.36 -3.89 -10.15
N ASN A 51 39.83 -2.69 -10.45
CA ASN A 51 39.46 -1.71 -9.43
C ASN A 51 38.30 -2.20 -8.55
N LEU A 52 37.40 -3.00 -9.12
CA LEU A 52 36.30 -3.67 -8.43
C LEU A 52 36.72 -5.02 -7.80
N GLY A 53 38.02 -5.31 -7.75
CA GLY A 53 38.57 -6.50 -7.11
C GLY A 53 38.45 -7.80 -7.91
N VAL A 54 38.11 -7.73 -9.21
CA VAL A 54 37.98 -8.90 -10.08
C VAL A 54 39.02 -8.84 -11.20
N THR A 55 39.74 -9.93 -11.43
CA THR A 55 40.69 -10.04 -12.54
C THR A 55 40.30 -11.20 -13.44
N VAL A 56 40.04 -10.91 -14.71
CA VAL A 56 39.67 -11.91 -15.73
C VAL A 56 40.60 -11.74 -16.93
N LEU A 57 41.28 -12.82 -17.31
CA LEU A 57 42.17 -12.79 -18.48
C LEU A 57 41.33 -12.73 -19.76
N PRO A 58 41.79 -12.05 -20.83
CA PRO A 58 41.05 -11.99 -22.10
C PRO A 58 40.67 -13.35 -22.68
N VAL A 59 41.52 -14.37 -22.51
CA VAL A 59 41.22 -15.74 -22.95
C VAL A 59 40.11 -16.39 -22.10
N GLN A 60 40.08 -16.12 -20.80
CA GLN A 60 39.03 -16.61 -19.89
C GLN A 60 37.69 -15.93 -20.20
N TYR A 61 37.71 -14.62 -20.47
CA TYR A 61 36.51 -13.88 -20.87
C TYR A 61 35.82 -14.54 -22.08
N ARG A 62 36.60 -14.96 -23.10
CA ARG A 62 36.06 -15.64 -24.29
C ARG A 62 35.41 -17.00 -24.01
N GLN A 63 35.67 -17.59 -22.84
CA GLN A 63 35.07 -18.87 -22.42
C GLN A 63 33.79 -18.65 -21.59
N ILE A 64 33.57 -17.44 -21.07
CA ILE A 64 32.38 -17.09 -20.30
C ILE A 64 31.18 -16.97 -21.25
N ARG A 65 30.05 -17.59 -20.88
CA ARG A 65 28.86 -17.64 -21.73
C ARG A 65 28.04 -16.36 -21.66
N SER A 66 27.97 -15.74 -20.48
CA SER A 66 27.23 -14.51 -20.26
C SER A 66 28.10 -13.47 -19.54
N PRO A 67 28.22 -12.23 -20.06
CA PRO A 67 28.87 -11.12 -19.36
C PRO A 67 28.32 -10.88 -17.95
N MET A 68 27.06 -11.26 -17.70
CA MET A 68 26.41 -11.18 -16.40
C MET A 68 27.11 -12.02 -15.31
N GLU A 69 27.76 -13.12 -15.69
CA GLU A 69 28.54 -13.94 -14.75
C GLU A 69 29.69 -13.13 -14.12
N ILE A 70 30.29 -12.22 -14.89
CA ILE A 70 31.38 -11.36 -14.43
C ILE A 70 30.85 -10.29 -13.47
N ILE A 71 29.68 -9.73 -13.76
CA ILE A 71 28.99 -8.80 -12.86
C ILE A 71 28.69 -9.47 -11.52
N ASN A 72 28.20 -10.71 -11.54
CA ASN A 72 27.98 -11.49 -10.31
C ASN A 72 29.28 -11.81 -9.57
N MET A 73 30.39 -12.03 -10.28
CA MET A 73 31.71 -12.15 -9.64
C MET A 73 32.14 -10.86 -8.96
N VAL A 74 31.87 -9.69 -9.56
CA VAL A 74 32.14 -8.38 -8.96
C VAL A 74 31.32 -8.18 -7.69
N LEU A 75 30.02 -8.47 -7.74
CA LEU A 75 29.14 -8.32 -6.56
C LEU A 75 29.60 -9.21 -5.40
N ARG A 76 30.12 -10.40 -5.69
CA ARG A 76 30.63 -11.35 -4.68
C ARG A 76 32.08 -11.10 -4.27
N SER A 77 32.81 -10.23 -4.96
CA SER A 77 34.25 -10.03 -4.69
C SER A 77 34.47 -9.32 -3.35
N GLN A 78 33.58 -8.39 -3.01
CA GLN A 78 33.63 -7.57 -1.80
C GLN A 78 32.22 -7.32 -1.29
N SER A 79 32.03 -7.37 0.02
CA SER A 79 30.72 -7.16 0.68
C SER A 79 30.16 -5.74 0.51
N THR A 80 30.94 -4.80 -0.05
CA THR A 80 30.53 -3.42 -0.31
C THR A 80 30.54 -3.07 -1.81
N ALA A 81 30.81 -4.05 -2.69
CA ALA A 81 30.90 -3.80 -4.13
C ALA A 81 29.59 -3.22 -4.70
N TYR A 82 28.45 -3.68 -4.21
CA TYR A 82 27.12 -3.24 -4.62
C TYR A 82 26.89 -1.72 -4.43
N LEU A 83 27.65 -1.04 -3.57
CA LEU A 83 27.54 0.40 -3.36
C LEU A 83 28.00 1.20 -4.59
N ASN A 84 28.87 0.63 -5.42
CA ASN A 84 29.44 1.29 -6.60
C ASN A 84 28.56 1.04 -7.85
N VAL A 85 27.25 1.28 -7.73
CA VAL A 85 26.26 0.97 -8.78
C VAL A 85 26.65 1.56 -10.13
N ASP A 86 27.06 2.83 -10.17
CA ASP A 86 27.44 3.52 -11.41
C ASP A 86 28.66 2.89 -12.09
N GLU A 87 29.66 2.45 -11.30
CA GLU A 87 30.87 1.81 -11.81
C GLU A 87 30.57 0.40 -12.33
N ILE A 88 29.71 -0.34 -11.63
CA ILE A 88 29.22 -1.66 -12.08
C ILE A 88 28.45 -1.53 -13.40
N LEU A 89 27.59 -0.51 -13.52
CA LEU A 89 26.85 -0.23 -14.75
C LEU A 89 27.77 0.21 -15.89
N GLU A 90 28.81 0.98 -15.61
CA GLU A 90 29.82 1.34 -16.60
C GLU A 90 30.55 0.10 -17.11
N VAL A 91 30.98 -0.79 -16.22
CA VAL A 91 31.61 -2.07 -16.57
C VAL A 91 30.66 -2.92 -17.40
N ALA A 92 29.40 -3.06 -16.99
CA ALA A 92 28.40 -3.82 -17.73
C ALA A 92 28.28 -3.34 -19.19
N LYS A 93 28.20 -2.02 -19.39
CA LYS A 93 28.13 -1.41 -20.73
C LYS A 93 29.35 -1.73 -21.58
N LEU A 94 30.55 -1.63 -21.00
CA LEU A 94 31.80 -1.97 -21.69
C LEU A 94 31.90 -3.46 -22.03
N LEU A 95 31.29 -4.34 -21.23
CA LEU A 95 31.19 -5.78 -21.50
C LEU A 95 30.09 -6.14 -22.51
N GLY A 96 29.34 -5.15 -23.02
CA GLY A 96 28.32 -5.31 -24.05
C GLY A 96 26.87 -5.31 -23.53
N LEU A 97 26.64 -5.16 -22.23
CA LEU A 97 25.32 -5.08 -21.61
C LEU A 97 24.78 -3.64 -21.72
N ASN A 98 24.24 -3.32 -22.90
CA ASN A 98 23.87 -1.94 -23.27
C ASN A 98 22.38 -1.74 -23.50
N SER A 99 21.58 -2.82 -23.55
CA SER A 99 20.14 -2.69 -23.71
C SER A 99 19.49 -2.25 -22.38
N PRO A 100 18.30 -1.62 -22.42
CA PRO A 100 17.60 -1.24 -21.19
C PRO A 100 17.26 -2.44 -20.31
N ASP A 101 17.00 -3.60 -20.92
CA ASP A 101 16.74 -4.87 -20.23
C ASP A 101 17.99 -5.42 -19.54
N ASP A 102 19.16 -5.33 -20.20
CA ASP A 102 20.43 -5.72 -19.58
C ASP A 102 20.75 -4.82 -18.38
N ILE A 103 20.53 -3.50 -18.51
CA ILE A 103 20.75 -2.55 -17.43
C ILE A 103 19.84 -2.85 -16.24
N ALA A 104 18.54 -3.11 -16.50
CA ALA A 104 17.60 -3.50 -15.46
C ALA A 104 18.01 -4.83 -14.78
N THR A 105 18.53 -5.79 -15.55
CA THR A 105 19.04 -7.06 -15.03
C THR A 105 20.27 -6.86 -14.13
N VAL A 106 21.18 -5.95 -14.49
CA VAL A 106 22.33 -5.57 -13.65
C VAL A 106 21.88 -4.90 -12.35
N GLU A 107 20.98 -3.92 -12.45
CA GLU A 107 20.38 -3.26 -11.28
C GLU A 107 19.64 -4.26 -10.37
N GLU A 108 18.95 -5.26 -10.94
CA GLU A 108 18.32 -6.34 -10.19
C GLU A 108 19.37 -7.12 -9.38
N SER A 109 20.49 -7.52 -10.00
CA SER A 109 21.55 -8.24 -9.29
C SER A 109 22.17 -7.40 -8.17
N VAL A 110 22.37 -6.10 -8.39
CA VAL A 110 22.82 -5.17 -7.34
C VAL A 110 21.80 -5.09 -6.20
N ALA A 111 20.51 -4.94 -6.51
CA ALA A 111 19.44 -4.85 -5.52
C ALA A 111 19.35 -6.13 -4.66
N ARG A 112 19.49 -7.30 -5.30
CA ARG A 112 19.50 -8.59 -4.60
C ARG A 112 20.72 -8.73 -3.69
N GLU A 113 21.91 -8.32 -4.12
CA GLU A 113 23.12 -8.35 -3.29
C GLU A 113 23.02 -7.39 -2.09
N ALA A 114 22.49 -6.18 -2.31
CA ALA A 114 22.24 -5.21 -1.24
C ALA A 114 21.28 -5.79 -0.18
N ALA A 115 20.19 -6.43 -0.63
CA ALA A 115 19.24 -7.08 0.27
C ALA A 115 19.87 -8.24 1.06
N VAL A 116 20.69 -9.08 0.43
CA VAL A 116 21.41 -10.18 1.10
C VAL A 116 22.40 -9.67 2.16
N THR A 117 23.04 -8.52 1.89
CA THR A 117 23.97 -7.89 2.84
C THR A 117 23.25 -7.10 3.95
N GLY A 118 21.93 -6.94 3.85
CA GLY A 118 21.11 -6.24 4.83
C GLY A 118 20.97 -4.73 4.59
N ASP A 119 21.47 -4.22 3.45
CA ASP A 119 21.22 -2.84 3.03
C ASP A 119 19.85 -2.72 2.34
N LEU A 120 18.82 -2.68 3.19
CA LEU A 120 17.43 -2.58 2.73
C LEU A 120 17.10 -1.21 2.13
N GLU A 121 17.85 -0.15 2.46
CA GLU A 121 17.61 1.19 1.89
C GLU A 121 17.99 1.21 0.40
N LEU A 122 19.19 0.74 0.06
CA LEU A 122 19.61 0.70 -1.33
C LEU A 122 18.76 -0.30 -2.14
N ALA A 123 18.46 -1.46 -1.56
CA ALA A 123 17.58 -2.44 -2.19
C ALA A 123 16.19 -1.84 -2.47
N PHE A 124 15.65 -1.04 -1.55
CA PHE A 124 14.38 -0.32 -1.72
C PHE A 124 14.44 0.68 -2.87
N ASP A 125 15.47 1.53 -2.92
CA ASP A 125 15.63 2.55 -3.95
C ASP A 125 15.73 1.90 -5.35
N LEU A 126 16.53 0.83 -5.48
CA LEU A 126 16.66 0.09 -6.73
C LEU A 126 15.36 -0.63 -7.12
N CYS A 127 14.66 -1.24 -6.15
CA CYS A 127 13.35 -1.85 -6.41
C CYS A 127 12.32 -0.85 -6.94
N LEU A 128 12.29 0.38 -6.42
CA LEU A 128 11.40 1.43 -6.95
C LEU A 128 11.74 1.80 -8.39
N VAL A 129 13.04 1.96 -8.69
CA VAL A 129 13.50 2.25 -10.05
C VAL A 129 13.10 1.12 -11.00
N LEU A 130 13.33 -0.13 -10.63
CA LEU A 130 13.00 -1.30 -11.43
C LEU A 130 11.50 -1.50 -11.62
N ALA A 131 10.71 -1.28 -10.57
CA ALA A 131 9.25 -1.34 -10.63
C ALA A 131 8.69 -0.32 -11.64
N ARG A 132 9.20 0.92 -11.63
CA ARG A 132 8.82 1.97 -12.59
C ARG A 132 9.25 1.67 -14.02
N LYS A 133 10.35 0.95 -14.21
CA LYS A 133 10.80 0.44 -15.51
C LYS A 133 9.97 -0.75 -16.01
N GLY A 134 9.15 -1.36 -15.16
CA GLY A 134 8.34 -2.53 -15.51
C GLY A 134 9.12 -3.85 -15.49
N HIS A 135 10.22 -3.92 -14.74
CA HIS A 135 11.11 -5.09 -14.70
C HIS A 135 10.51 -6.21 -13.83
N GLY A 136 9.64 -7.03 -14.42
CA GLY A 136 8.78 -7.96 -13.67
C GLY A 136 9.50 -9.00 -12.80
N SER A 137 10.74 -9.39 -13.11
CA SER A 137 11.47 -10.44 -12.37
C SER A 137 11.80 -10.07 -10.93
N ILE A 138 11.81 -8.78 -10.57
CA ILE A 138 12.12 -8.29 -9.21
C ILE A 138 10.91 -8.31 -8.26
N TRP A 139 9.74 -8.78 -8.71
CA TRP A 139 8.49 -8.71 -7.96
C TRP A 139 8.59 -9.31 -6.55
N ASP A 140 9.39 -10.36 -6.39
CA ASP A 140 9.61 -11.09 -5.15
C ASP A 140 10.34 -10.24 -4.11
N LEU A 141 11.39 -9.52 -4.55
CA LEU A 141 12.12 -8.59 -3.70
C LEU A 141 11.27 -7.37 -3.37
N CYS A 142 10.49 -6.83 -4.33
CA CYS A 142 9.52 -5.78 -4.08
C CYS A 142 8.49 -6.20 -3.03
N ALA A 143 7.99 -7.43 -3.11
CA ALA A 143 7.07 -8.01 -2.13
C ALA A 143 7.71 -8.17 -0.75
N ALA A 144 8.97 -8.60 -0.68
CA ALA A 144 9.71 -8.78 0.57
C ALA A 144 9.95 -7.43 1.26
N ILE A 145 10.47 -6.44 0.53
CA ILE A 145 10.72 -5.09 1.06
C ILE A 145 9.40 -4.40 1.42
N GLY A 146 8.39 -4.51 0.54
CA GLY A 146 7.07 -3.96 0.77
C GLY A 146 6.37 -4.54 2.01
N ARG A 147 6.61 -5.79 2.39
CA ARG A 147 6.07 -6.41 3.63
C ARG A 147 6.99 -6.29 4.84
N GLY A 148 8.25 -5.90 4.64
CA GLY A 148 9.30 -5.85 5.66
C GLY A 148 9.16 -4.75 6.72
N PRO A 149 10.22 -4.47 7.49
CA PRO A 149 10.21 -3.37 8.45
C PRO A 149 10.06 -2.01 7.74
N THR A 150 9.52 -1.01 8.45
CA THR A 150 9.50 0.37 7.95
C THR A 150 10.93 0.92 7.95
N LEU A 151 11.34 1.50 6.82
CA LEU A 151 12.63 2.18 6.66
C LEU A 151 12.43 3.69 6.77
N ASP A 152 13.45 4.44 7.19
CA ASP A 152 13.35 5.88 7.44
C ASP A 152 12.93 6.69 6.19
N LYS A 153 13.36 6.24 5.00
CA LYS A 153 13.02 6.86 3.70
C LYS A 153 11.77 6.28 3.04
N MET A 154 11.18 5.23 3.62
CA MET A 154 10.09 4.48 3.00
C MET A 154 8.75 5.02 3.45
N ASP A 155 8.16 5.91 2.64
CA ASP A 155 6.80 6.38 2.86
C ASP A 155 5.76 5.31 2.47
N VAL A 156 4.54 5.46 3.00
CA VAL A 156 3.45 4.50 2.74
C VAL A 156 3.08 4.44 1.26
N SER A 157 3.28 5.52 0.48
CA SER A 157 2.98 5.55 -0.95
C SER A 157 3.97 4.72 -1.75
N SER A 158 5.28 4.90 -1.52
CA SER A 158 6.31 4.07 -2.16
C SER A 158 6.15 2.59 -1.79
N ARG A 159 5.79 2.31 -0.54
CA ARG A 159 5.50 0.96 -0.07
C ARG A 159 4.31 0.33 -0.80
N LYS A 160 3.24 1.10 -1.01
CA LYS A 160 2.10 0.70 -1.84
C LYS A 160 2.50 0.48 -3.29
N GLU A 161 3.36 1.33 -3.86
CA GLU A 161 3.88 1.18 -5.22
C GLU A 161 4.56 -0.18 -5.39
N LEU A 162 5.46 -0.56 -4.47
CA LEU A 162 6.15 -1.86 -4.50
C LEU A 162 5.18 -3.05 -4.39
N ILE A 163 4.24 -3.04 -3.44
CA ILE A 163 3.27 -4.15 -3.32
C ILE A 163 2.33 -4.20 -4.53
N SER A 164 1.90 -3.05 -5.06
CA SER A 164 1.03 -3.00 -6.24
C SER A 164 1.75 -3.53 -7.48
N PHE A 165 3.03 -3.20 -7.64
CA PHE A 165 3.88 -3.75 -8.68
C PHE A 165 4.02 -5.27 -8.53
N ALA A 166 4.30 -5.75 -7.31
CA ALA A 166 4.41 -7.17 -7.03
C ALA A 166 3.11 -7.92 -7.35
N LEU A 167 1.95 -7.38 -6.97
CA LEU A 167 0.63 -7.94 -7.29
C LEU A 167 0.36 -8.07 -8.80
N SER A 168 1.01 -7.25 -9.62
CA SER A 168 0.83 -7.27 -11.07
C SER A 168 1.70 -8.33 -11.76
N HIS A 169 2.69 -8.88 -11.05
CA HIS A 169 3.71 -9.79 -11.60
C HIS A 169 3.88 -11.09 -10.80
N CYS A 170 3.24 -11.21 -9.63
CA CYS A 170 3.38 -12.37 -8.77
C CYS A 170 2.75 -13.63 -9.37
N ASP A 171 3.20 -14.78 -8.88
CA ASP A 171 2.57 -16.07 -9.13
C ASP A 171 1.20 -16.18 -8.43
N GLU A 172 0.41 -17.18 -8.83
CA GLU A 172 -0.94 -17.41 -8.31
C GLU A 172 -0.98 -17.71 -6.80
N GLU A 173 0.08 -18.32 -6.25
CA GLU A 173 0.15 -18.70 -4.83
C GLU A 173 0.35 -17.47 -3.95
N SER A 174 1.08 -16.48 -4.45
CA SER A 174 1.40 -15.22 -3.74
C SER A 174 0.28 -14.18 -3.76
N VAL A 175 -0.70 -14.28 -4.67
CA VAL A 175 -1.75 -13.25 -4.86
C VAL A 175 -2.50 -12.94 -3.56
N LEU A 176 -2.94 -13.98 -2.83
CA LEU A 176 -3.77 -13.81 -1.64
C LEU A 176 -3.03 -13.07 -0.53
N GLU A 177 -1.78 -13.47 -0.28
CA GLU A 177 -0.95 -12.88 0.77
C GLU A 177 -0.61 -11.41 0.44
N LEU A 178 -0.19 -11.14 -0.79
CA LEU A 178 0.15 -9.79 -1.24
C LEU A 178 -1.08 -8.88 -1.27
N LEU A 179 -2.24 -9.40 -1.63
CA LEU A 179 -3.48 -8.64 -1.64
C LEU A 179 -3.89 -8.25 -0.21
N GLN A 180 -3.70 -9.16 0.75
CA GLN A 180 -3.92 -8.84 2.15
C GLN A 180 -2.95 -7.78 2.66
N ALA A 181 -1.65 -7.90 2.34
CA ALA A 181 -0.66 -6.89 2.71
C ALA A 181 -0.99 -5.51 2.10
N TRP A 182 -1.43 -5.47 0.85
CA TRP A 182 -1.87 -4.25 0.18
C TRP A 182 -3.10 -3.63 0.86
N LYS A 183 -4.09 -4.45 1.23
CA LYS A 183 -5.30 -4.01 1.95
C LYS A 183 -4.96 -3.39 3.30
N ASP A 184 -4.05 -4.01 4.05
CA ASP A 184 -3.59 -3.51 5.35
C ASP A 184 -2.89 -2.14 5.21
N LEU A 185 -1.95 -2.02 4.26
CA LEU A 185 -1.29 -0.73 3.95
C LEU A 185 -2.27 0.32 3.46
N ASN A 186 -3.27 -0.09 2.69
CA ASN A 186 -4.28 0.83 2.19
C ASN A 186 -5.13 1.39 3.33
N LEU A 187 -5.48 0.55 4.30
CA LEU A 187 -6.18 0.98 5.50
C LEU A 187 -5.32 1.94 6.34
N GLN A 188 -4.04 1.61 6.55
CA GLN A 188 -3.09 2.47 7.26
C GLN A 188 -3.03 3.88 6.66
N SER A 189 -2.82 3.97 5.34
CA SER A 189 -2.75 5.23 4.61
C SER A 189 -4.03 6.05 4.73
N GLN A 190 -5.20 5.42 4.73
CA GLN A 190 -6.47 6.13 4.92
C GLN A 190 -6.59 6.70 6.34
N CYS A 191 -6.17 5.96 7.37
CA CYS A 191 -6.11 6.47 8.74
C CYS A 191 -5.14 7.65 8.86
N GLU A 192 -3.94 7.56 8.29
CA GLU A 192 -2.94 8.64 8.32
C GLU A 192 -3.45 9.91 7.63
N ASN A 193 -4.10 9.77 6.47
CA ASN A 193 -4.72 10.89 5.77
C ASN A 193 -5.81 11.56 6.61
N LEU A 194 -6.63 10.78 7.31
CA LEU A 194 -7.66 11.32 8.21
C LEU A 194 -7.04 12.07 9.40
N VAL A 195 -5.97 11.55 9.98
CA VAL A 195 -5.24 12.22 11.07
C VAL A 195 -4.65 13.55 10.59
N GLN A 196 -4.05 13.57 9.40
CA GLN A 196 -3.52 14.80 8.80
C GLN A 196 -4.62 15.84 8.53
N GLN A 197 -5.79 15.42 8.06
CA GLN A 197 -6.92 16.32 7.77
C GLN A 197 -7.60 16.87 9.02
N THR A 198 -7.66 16.11 10.11
CA THR A 198 -8.41 16.46 11.32
C THR A 198 -7.55 17.05 12.44
N GLY A 199 -6.23 16.86 12.38
CA GLY A 199 -5.32 17.15 13.50
C GLY A 199 -5.59 16.32 14.76
N THR A 200 -6.56 15.40 14.72
CA THR A 200 -6.98 14.56 15.84
C THR A 200 -6.22 13.25 15.75
N ARG A 201 -5.40 12.96 16.75
CA ARG A 201 -4.66 11.69 16.83
C ARG A 201 -5.47 10.66 17.59
N PRO A 202 -5.31 9.36 17.32
CA PRO A 202 -5.80 8.32 18.20
C PRO A 202 -5.31 8.58 19.64
N PRO A 203 -6.14 8.37 20.66
CA PRO A 203 -5.72 8.55 22.05
C PRO A 203 -4.45 7.72 22.30
N ASN A 204 -3.39 8.41 22.74
CA ASN A 204 -2.05 7.92 23.09
C ASN A 204 -1.05 7.60 21.95
N ALA A 205 -1.11 8.30 20.80
CA ALA A 205 -0.03 8.28 19.79
C ALA A 205 1.34 8.84 20.27
N SER A 206 1.49 9.22 21.55
CA SER A 206 2.76 9.64 22.15
C SER A 206 3.42 8.47 22.88
N ILE A 207 3.94 7.50 22.12
CA ILE A 207 4.96 6.58 22.62
C ILE A 207 6.31 7.23 22.32
N SER A 208 7.18 7.26 23.33
CA SER A 208 8.51 7.88 23.30
C SER A 208 9.32 7.52 22.05
N GLY A 209 9.70 8.54 21.28
CA GLY A 209 10.91 8.51 20.45
C GLY A 209 10.88 7.73 19.13
N SER A 210 9.82 6.99 18.79
CA SER A 210 9.68 6.41 17.45
C SER A 210 8.53 7.08 16.68
N SER A 211 8.88 7.70 15.57
CA SER A 211 7.95 8.20 14.57
C SER A 211 7.06 7.04 14.10
N GLN A 212 5.74 7.29 14.08
CA GLN A 212 4.68 6.39 13.60
C GLN A 212 4.46 5.13 14.44
N VAL A 213 3.30 5.06 15.12
CA VAL A 213 2.71 3.78 15.50
C VAL A 213 2.38 3.07 14.19
N SER A 214 3.29 2.24 13.71
CA SER A 214 2.98 1.25 12.70
C SER A 214 1.79 0.42 13.21
N LEU A 215 0.88 0.04 12.32
CA LEU A 215 -0.12 -1.02 12.53
C LEU A 215 0.55 -2.41 12.70
N SER A 216 1.77 -2.44 13.24
CA SER A 216 2.45 -3.65 13.70
C SER A 216 1.54 -4.34 14.71
N SER A 217 1.44 -5.66 14.61
CA SER A 217 0.63 -6.48 15.50
C SER A 217 1.04 -6.26 16.96
N CYS A 218 0.28 -5.47 17.71
CA CYS A 218 0.40 -5.38 19.16
C CYS A 218 -0.49 -6.45 19.81
N SER A 219 0.04 -7.10 20.84
CA SER A 219 -0.78 -7.96 21.71
C SER A 219 -1.71 -7.10 22.58
N MET A 220 -2.75 -7.73 23.15
CA MET A 220 -3.61 -7.05 24.14
C MET A 220 -2.81 -6.54 25.34
N GLN A 221 -1.72 -7.22 25.71
CA GLN A 221 -0.84 -6.80 26.80
C GLN A 221 -0.09 -5.51 26.44
N ASP A 222 0.51 -5.44 25.25
CA ASP A 222 1.20 -4.23 24.77
C ASP A 222 0.24 -3.03 24.71
N ILE A 223 -1.01 -3.28 24.32
CA ILE A 223 -2.06 -2.25 24.27
C ILE A 223 -2.44 -1.78 25.68
N MET A 224 -2.54 -2.69 26.65
CA MET A 224 -2.82 -2.36 28.04
C MET A 224 -1.73 -1.46 28.63
N ASP A 225 -0.47 -1.82 28.39
CA ASP A 225 0.70 -1.08 28.85
C ASP A 225 0.76 0.31 28.20
N ALA A 226 0.50 0.39 26.88
CA ALA A 226 0.44 1.65 26.13
C ALA A 226 -0.73 2.57 26.54
N LYS A 227 -1.88 1.99 26.93
CA LYS A 227 -3.02 2.75 27.46
C LYS A 227 -2.84 3.16 28.93
N GLY A 228 -1.72 2.77 29.55
CA GLY A 228 -1.41 3.11 30.94
C GLY A 228 -2.40 2.51 31.94
N TYR A 229 -3.10 1.43 31.58
CA TYR A 229 -4.05 0.76 32.49
C TYR A 229 -3.33 0.32 33.78
N SER A 230 -2.09 -0.17 33.66
CA SER A 230 -1.26 -0.54 34.82
C SER A 230 -0.88 0.66 35.71
N ILE A 231 -0.66 1.85 35.14
CA ILE A 231 -0.17 3.03 35.88
C ILE A 231 -1.32 3.88 36.45
N ASN A 232 -2.36 4.14 35.66
CA ASN A 232 -3.50 4.96 36.08
C ASN A 232 -4.34 4.28 37.18
N MET A 233 -4.32 2.95 37.26
CA MET A 233 -5.15 2.18 38.19
C MET A 233 -4.43 1.73 39.47
N ALA A 234 -3.09 1.72 39.47
CA ALA A 234 -2.28 1.55 40.69
C ALA A 234 -2.50 2.66 41.73
N LEU A 235 -3.02 3.82 41.31
CA LEU A 235 -3.40 4.92 42.19
C LEU A 235 -4.82 4.77 42.80
N ASN A 236 -5.69 3.89 42.28
CA ASN A 236 -7.11 3.87 42.66
C ASN A 236 -7.72 2.53 43.11
N SER A 237 -7.13 1.35 42.89
CA SER A 237 -7.67 0.10 43.50
C SER A 237 -6.82 -1.15 43.26
N SER A 238 -6.97 -2.12 44.15
CA SER A 238 -6.39 -3.47 44.13
C SER A 238 -6.96 -4.38 43.03
N PHE A 239 -6.76 -4.03 41.75
CA PHE A 239 -7.09 -4.91 40.62
C PHE A 239 -5.88 -5.74 40.19
N SER A 240 -6.12 -6.99 39.81
CA SER A 240 -5.14 -7.86 39.16
C SER A 240 -5.03 -7.55 37.66
N GLU A 241 -3.85 -7.79 37.06
CA GLU A 241 -3.61 -7.62 35.61
C GLU A 241 -4.64 -8.38 34.76
N LYS A 242 -5.09 -9.54 35.25
CA LYS A 242 -6.08 -10.39 34.59
C LYS A 242 -7.46 -9.72 34.48
N GLU A 243 -7.91 -9.04 35.54
CA GLU A 243 -9.19 -8.32 35.54
C GLU A 243 -9.17 -7.12 34.58
N CYS A 244 -8.02 -6.46 34.43
CA CYS A 244 -7.85 -5.38 33.45
C CYS A 244 -7.93 -5.89 32.01
N LEU A 245 -7.39 -7.08 31.72
CA LEU A 245 -7.45 -7.70 30.40
C LEU A 245 -8.90 -8.06 30.06
N GLU A 246 -9.63 -8.61 31.02
CA GLU A 246 -11.04 -8.95 30.87
C GLU A 246 -11.91 -7.70 30.63
N GLN A 247 -11.62 -6.59 31.34
CA GLN A 247 -12.32 -5.33 31.13
C GLN A 247 -12.05 -4.74 29.73
N LEU A 248 -10.78 -4.65 29.32
CA LEU A 248 -10.39 -4.15 27.99
C LEU A 248 -11.06 -5.00 26.90
N HIS A 249 -11.06 -6.32 27.06
CA HIS A 249 -11.71 -7.24 26.14
C HIS A 249 -13.23 -7.01 26.06
N GLY A 250 -13.89 -6.77 27.20
CA GLY A 250 -15.31 -6.40 27.26
C GLY A 250 -15.61 -5.08 26.55
N ASP A 251 -14.79 -4.06 26.78
CA ASP A 251 -14.92 -2.74 26.14
C ASP A 251 -14.78 -2.86 24.61
N LEU A 252 -13.78 -3.61 24.12
CA LEU A 252 -13.59 -3.86 22.70
C LEU A 252 -14.78 -4.61 22.09
N LYS A 253 -15.30 -5.63 22.76
CA LYS A 253 -16.48 -6.37 22.29
C LYS A 253 -17.70 -5.47 22.16
N SER A 254 -17.89 -4.54 23.09
CA SER A 254 -18.98 -3.55 23.02
C SER A 254 -18.83 -2.62 21.80
N LEU A 255 -17.61 -2.14 21.52
CA LEU A 255 -17.30 -1.30 20.36
C LEU A 255 -17.50 -2.05 19.04
N LEU A 256 -17.01 -3.28 18.96
CA LEU A 256 -17.15 -4.15 17.80
C LEU A 256 -18.62 -4.44 17.50
N SER A 257 -19.40 -4.72 18.55
CA SER A 257 -20.84 -4.93 18.45
C SER A 257 -21.54 -3.70 17.89
N ASN A 258 -21.04 -2.48 18.10
CA ASN A 258 -21.65 -1.28 17.54
C ASN A 258 -21.46 -1.15 16.02
N VAL A 259 -20.40 -1.72 15.46
CA VAL A 259 -20.01 -1.53 14.05
C VAL A 259 -20.23 -2.75 13.15
N GLY A 260 -20.16 -3.96 13.70
CA GLY A 260 -20.23 -5.22 12.95
C GLY A 260 -21.28 -6.18 13.49
N LYS A 261 -21.75 -7.07 12.62
CA LYS A 261 -22.61 -8.20 12.99
C LYS A 261 -21.73 -9.42 13.31
N GLU A 262 -21.92 -10.02 14.47
CA GLU A 262 -21.23 -11.25 14.86
C GLU A 262 -21.83 -12.43 14.08
N VAL A 263 -20.99 -13.26 13.46
CA VAL A 263 -21.42 -14.43 12.69
C VAL A 263 -21.23 -15.68 13.56
N HIS A 264 -22.34 -16.33 13.92
CA HIS A 264 -22.32 -17.50 14.82
C HIS A 264 -22.42 -18.85 14.11
N GLU A 265 -22.40 -18.92 12.79
CA GLU A 265 -22.59 -20.19 12.07
C GLU A 265 -21.26 -20.90 11.78
N ASN A 266 -21.08 -22.05 12.46
CA ASN A 266 -20.10 -23.10 12.20
C ASN A 266 -18.65 -22.67 11.91
N GLY A 267 -17.97 -22.22 12.97
CA GLY A 267 -16.52 -22.38 13.13
C GLY A 267 -15.68 -21.14 12.77
N ASN A 268 -15.07 -20.55 13.81
CA ASN A 268 -13.88 -19.68 13.80
C ASN A 268 -14.05 -18.14 13.76
N ALA A 269 -15.24 -17.56 13.90
CA ALA A 269 -15.39 -16.09 13.85
C ALA A 269 -16.18 -15.47 15.03
N SER A 270 -15.96 -15.92 16.26
CA SER A 270 -16.39 -15.13 17.43
C SER A 270 -15.43 -13.96 17.66
N TRP A 271 -15.92 -12.84 18.21
CA TRP A 271 -15.06 -11.70 18.57
C TRP A 271 -13.88 -12.14 19.44
N ASP A 272 -14.14 -13.09 20.34
CA ASP A 272 -13.16 -13.61 21.28
C ASP A 272 -12.01 -14.35 20.57
N TYR A 273 -12.26 -14.99 19.43
CA TYR A 273 -11.23 -15.63 18.61
C TYR A 273 -10.41 -14.58 17.85
N LEU A 274 -11.07 -13.61 17.20
CA LEU A 274 -10.40 -12.58 16.41
C LEU A 274 -9.53 -11.65 17.26
N LEU A 275 -9.98 -11.29 18.46
CA LEU A 275 -9.20 -10.46 19.39
C LEU A 275 -7.97 -11.19 19.95
N LYS A 276 -8.01 -12.52 20.04
CA LYS A 276 -6.90 -13.34 20.56
C LYS A 276 -5.88 -13.70 19.48
N GLU A 277 -6.35 -14.18 18.32
CA GLU A 277 -5.49 -14.76 17.28
C GLU A 277 -4.98 -13.72 16.27
N ASN A 278 -5.71 -12.61 16.09
CA ASN A 278 -5.36 -11.59 15.10
C ASN A 278 -4.91 -10.29 15.79
N GLY A 279 -3.61 -10.18 16.07
CA GLY A 279 -3.01 -9.00 16.69
C GLY A 279 -3.26 -7.70 15.91
N LYS A 280 -3.29 -7.76 14.56
CA LYS A 280 -3.62 -6.57 13.73
C LYS A 280 -5.07 -6.14 13.91
N PHE A 281 -6.00 -7.09 13.93
CA PHE A 281 -7.40 -6.83 14.21
C PHE A 281 -7.59 -6.18 15.59
N CYS A 282 -6.97 -6.75 16.63
CA CYS A 282 -7.01 -6.20 17.98
C CYS A 282 -6.40 -4.79 18.04
N SER A 283 -5.25 -4.58 17.39
CA SER A 283 -4.57 -3.28 17.34
C SER A 283 -5.47 -2.20 16.72
N PHE A 284 -6.12 -2.51 15.59
CA PHE A 284 -7.04 -1.58 14.96
C PHE A 284 -8.27 -1.30 15.84
N ALA A 285 -8.89 -2.36 16.39
CA ALA A 285 -10.06 -2.23 17.27
C ALA A 285 -9.77 -1.40 18.51
N ALA A 286 -8.56 -1.50 19.07
CA ALA A 286 -8.19 -0.81 20.29
C ALA A 286 -7.69 0.63 20.09
N LEU A 287 -7.00 0.90 18.98
CA LEU A 287 -6.32 2.18 18.74
C LEU A 287 -7.05 3.05 17.73
N GLN A 288 -7.58 2.47 16.65
CA GLN A 288 -8.15 3.23 15.54
C GLN A 288 -9.68 3.36 15.63
N LEU A 289 -10.38 2.29 16.00
CA LEU A 289 -11.83 2.27 16.02
C LEU A 289 -12.47 3.33 16.97
N PRO A 290 -11.96 3.57 18.20
CA PRO A 290 -12.62 4.49 19.13
C PRO A 290 -12.71 5.92 18.61
N TRP A 291 -11.58 6.49 18.15
CA TRP A 291 -11.58 7.88 17.68
C TRP A 291 -12.34 8.05 16.36
N LEU A 292 -12.35 7.03 15.49
CA LEU A 292 -13.16 7.04 14.27
C LEU A 292 -14.65 7.10 14.61
N LEU A 293 -15.10 6.34 15.62
CA LEU A 293 -16.48 6.35 16.10
C LEU A 293 -16.86 7.64 16.80
N ASP A 294 -15.96 8.19 17.61
CA ASP A 294 -16.14 9.49 18.26
C ASP A 294 -16.27 10.59 17.21
N PHE A 295 -15.51 10.52 16.11
CA PHE A 295 -15.60 11.47 15.02
C PHE A 295 -16.94 11.41 14.28
N ILE A 296 -17.40 10.20 13.94
CA ILE A 296 -18.72 9.98 13.32
C ILE A 296 -19.82 10.53 14.23
N SER A 297 -19.77 10.19 15.52
CA SER A 297 -20.78 10.61 16.51
C SER A 297 -20.76 12.13 16.72
N SER A 298 -19.58 12.74 16.84
CA SER A 298 -19.43 14.19 17.03
C SER A 298 -19.94 14.98 15.83
N SER A 299 -19.70 14.50 14.60
CA SER A 299 -20.17 15.19 13.39
C SER A 299 -21.71 15.27 13.28
N THR A 300 -22.44 14.30 13.87
CA THR A 300 -23.91 14.39 13.94
C THR A 300 -24.41 15.52 14.84
N THR A 301 -23.58 15.98 15.79
CA THR A 301 -23.88 17.12 16.67
C THR A 301 -23.45 18.46 16.08
N PHE A 302 -22.33 18.51 15.34
CA PHE A 302 -21.87 19.72 14.64
C PHE A 302 -22.73 20.07 13.43
N ALA A 303 -23.37 19.09 12.79
CA ALA A 303 -24.34 19.32 11.71
C ALA A 303 -25.60 20.11 12.16
N LYS A 304 -25.79 20.35 13.47
CA LYS A 304 -26.82 21.25 14.01
C LYS A 304 -26.33 22.69 14.25
N LYS A 305 -25.04 22.99 14.04
CA LYS A 305 -24.41 24.30 14.28
C LYS A 305 -23.56 24.80 13.10
N GLU A 306 -23.90 24.46 11.86
CA GLU A 306 -23.24 25.08 10.71
C GLU A 306 -23.77 26.51 10.50
N HIS A 307 -22.86 27.48 10.66
CA HIS A 307 -23.07 28.85 10.20
C HIS A 307 -23.00 28.89 8.66
N PRO A 308 -23.78 29.76 7.97
CA PRO A 308 -24.07 29.66 6.54
C PRO A 308 -22.94 30.14 5.61
N LEU A 309 -21.66 30.14 6.02
CA LEU A 309 -20.59 30.82 5.27
C LEU A 309 -19.50 29.92 4.65
N LEU A 310 -19.67 28.60 4.64
CA LEU A 310 -18.75 27.66 3.98
C LEU A 310 -19.46 26.78 2.95
N ASN A 311 -20.34 27.38 2.15
CA ASN A 311 -20.84 26.76 0.93
C ASN A 311 -20.09 27.31 -0.29
N SER A 312 -19.10 26.54 -0.76
CA SER A 312 -18.89 26.35 -2.20
C SER A 312 -18.06 25.09 -2.45
N SER A 313 -18.64 24.12 -3.17
CA SER A 313 -17.95 23.02 -3.88
C SER A 313 -17.34 21.82 -3.13
N ALA A 314 -17.68 21.56 -1.86
CA ALA A 314 -17.18 20.35 -1.20
C ALA A 314 -17.86 19.08 -1.75
N GLU A 315 -17.17 18.34 -2.62
CA GLU A 315 -17.59 16.99 -3.04
C GLU A 315 -18.03 16.15 -1.82
N PRO A 316 -19.16 15.43 -1.88
CA PRO A 316 -19.70 14.67 -0.74
C PRO A 316 -18.70 13.65 -0.18
N TYR A 317 -17.80 13.15 -1.03
CA TYR A 317 -16.73 12.22 -0.68
C TYR A 317 -15.59 12.83 0.12
N LYS A 318 -15.48 14.16 0.19
CA LYS A 318 -14.44 14.86 0.98
C LYS A 318 -14.84 15.05 2.44
N SER A 319 -16.09 14.73 2.82
CA SER A 319 -16.49 14.76 4.23
C SER A 319 -15.65 13.77 5.03
N VAL A 320 -15.01 14.28 6.07
CA VAL A 320 -14.18 13.46 6.97
C VAL A 320 -15.01 12.35 7.62
N THR A 321 -16.30 12.58 7.89
CA THR A 321 -17.22 11.57 8.42
C THR A 321 -17.41 10.42 7.45
N PHE A 322 -17.57 10.72 6.16
CA PHE A 322 -17.69 9.71 5.11
C PHE A 322 -16.42 8.87 5.03
N GLN A 323 -15.25 9.53 5.06
CA GLN A 323 -13.95 8.85 5.03
C GLN A 323 -13.72 7.97 6.26
N ALA A 324 -14.10 8.43 7.46
CA ALA A 324 -14.01 7.63 8.69
C ALA A 324 -14.90 6.37 8.64
N ALA A 325 -16.16 6.52 8.24
CA ALA A 325 -17.07 5.38 8.10
C ALA A 325 -16.62 4.41 7.01
N LYS A 326 -16.09 4.91 5.88
CA LYS A 326 -15.48 4.09 4.83
C LYS A 326 -14.29 3.28 5.33
N VAL A 327 -13.43 3.87 6.16
CA VAL A 327 -12.30 3.19 6.79
C VAL A 327 -12.78 2.04 7.68
N ILE A 328 -13.77 2.28 8.55
CA ILE A 328 -14.34 1.24 9.41
C ILE A 328 -14.93 0.10 8.57
N ILE A 329 -15.75 0.43 7.55
CA ILE A 329 -16.37 -0.58 6.69
C ILE A 329 -15.31 -1.38 5.93
N SER A 330 -14.28 -0.72 5.38
CA SER A 330 -13.18 -1.39 4.66
C SER A 330 -12.43 -2.35 5.58
N TRP A 331 -12.17 -1.96 6.82
CA TRP A 331 -11.55 -2.82 7.82
C TRP A 331 -12.41 -4.03 8.19
N LEU A 332 -13.72 -3.85 8.39
CA LEU A 332 -14.64 -4.96 8.67
C LEU A 332 -14.68 -5.96 7.52
N VAL A 333 -14.81 -5.48 6.28
CA VAL A 333 -14.84 -6.32 5.08
C VAL A 333 -13.52 -7.06 4.88
N ASN A 334 -12.38 -6.42 5.15
CA ASN A 334 -11.07 -7.07 5.08
C ASN A 334 -10.93 -8.24 6.07
N ASN A 335 -11.71 -8.25 7.15
CA ASN A 335 -11.75 -9.31 8.15
C ASN A 335 -12.99 -10.21 8.01
N ASN A 336 -13.68 -10.15 6.87
CA ASN A 336 -14.90 -10.93 6.57
C ASN A 336 -16.07 -10.69 7.56
N ILE A 337 -16.16 -9.49 8.12
CA ILE A 337 -17.24 -9.10 9.03
C ILE A 337 -18.25 -8.24 8.29
N ALA A 338 -19.53 -8.58 8.41
CA ALA A 338 -20.61 -7.77 7.86
C ALA A 338 -20.82 -6.50 8.71
N PRO A 339 -20.86 -5.29 8.10
CA PRO A 339 -21.14 -4.07 8.84
C PRO A 339 -22.58 -4.04 9.35
N ARG A 340 -22.80 -3.32 10.46
CA ARG A 340 -24.15 -3.04 10.97
C ARG A 340 -24.86 -2.00 10.10
N ASP A 341 -26.17 -2.17 9.94
CA ASP A 341 -27.04 -1.31 9.14
C ASP A 341 -26.93 0.17 9.58
N ASP A 342 -26.78 0.46 10.87
CA ASP A 342 -26.56 1.80 11.42
C ASP A 342 -25.35 2.51 10.79
N LEU A 343 -24.24 1.79 10.63
CA LEU A 343 -23.02 2.34 10.05
C LEU A 343 -23.20 2.58 8.54
N VAL A 344 -23.81 1.63 7.83
CA VAL A 344 -24.11 1.76 6.39
C VAL A 344 -25.11 2.90 6.13
N ALA A 345 -26.14 3.01 6.98
CA ALA A 345 -27.14 4.07 6.95
C ALA A 345 -26.53 5.44 7.19
N SER A 346 -25.65 5.58 8.19
CA SER A 346 -24.98 6.86 8.48
C SER A 346 -24.09 7.32 7.32
N LEU A 347 -23.37 6.39 6.68
CA LEU A 347 -22.58 6.65 5.48
C LEU A 347 -23.48 7.09 4.31
N ALA A 348 -24.55 6.35 4.02
CA ALA A 348 -25.48 6.69 2.95
C ALA A 348 -26.11 8.08 3.16
N LYS A 349 -26.57 8.37 4.40
CA LYS A 349 -27.13 9.66 4.78
C LYS A 349 -26.13 10.80 4.59
N SER A 350 -24.85 10.59 4.89
CA SER A 350 -23.81 11.61 4.69
C SER A 350 -23.61 11.99 3.22
N ILE A 351 -23.78 11.05 2.30
CA ILE A 351 -23.66 11.29 0.85
C ILE A 351 -24.88 12.03 0.31
N ILE A 352 -26.09 11.53 0.65
CA ILE A 352 -27.37 12.09 0.16
C ILE A 352 -27.59 13.51 0.70
N LYS A 353 -27.10 13.80 1.91
CA LYS A 353 -27.22 15.13 2.53
C LYS A 353 -26.24 16.15 1.94
N ALA A 354 -25.05 15.73 1.53
CA ALA A 354 -23.95 16.63 1.19
C ALA A 354 -24.11 17.33 -0.18
N SER A 355 -24.99 16.84 -1.04
CA SER A 355 -25.26 17.46 -2.34
C SER A 355 -26.65 17.06 -2.84
N SER A 356 -27.36 18.01 -3.43
CA SER A 356 -28.68 17.77 -4.02
C SER A 356 -28.63 17.32 -5.49
N ASP A 357 -27.48 16.79 -5.91
CA ASP A 357 -27.26 16.32 -7.26
C ASP A 357 -27.69 14.85 -7.43
N GLU A 358 -28.27 14.54 -8.60
CA GLU A 358 -28.82 13.22 -8.93
C GLU A 358 -27.76 12.11 -8.87
N GLU A 359 -26.49 12.41 -9.21
CA GLU A 359 -25.41 11.41 -9.14
C GLU A 359 -25.09 11.03 -7.70
N THR A 360 -25.16 12.00 -6.79
CA THR A 360 -24.83 11.80 -5.39
C THR A 360 -25.95 11.06 -4.64
N ASP A 361 -27.19 11.33 -5.01
CA ASP A 361 -28.37 10.58 -4.60
C ASP A 361 -28.30 9.12 -5.05
N ARG A 362 -27.96 8.89 -6.34
CA ARG A 362 -27.74 7.55 -6.88
C ARG A 362 -26.64 6.81 -6.10
N ASN A 363 -25.54 7.50 -5.80
CA ASN A 363 -24.43 6.90 -5.07
C ASN A 363 -24.78 6.60 -3.61
N GLY A 364 -25.57 7.45 -2.95
CA GLY A 364 -26.13 7.16 -1.63
C GLY A 364 -27.05 5.94 -1.63
N CYS A 365 -27.92 5.82 -2.63
CA CYS A 365 -28.80 4.67 -2.81
C CYS A 365 -28.05 3.35 -3.01
N LEU A 366 -26.89 3.37 -3.69
CA LEU A 366 -26.02 2.19 -3.77
C LEU A 366 -25.63 1.66 -2.39
N TYR A 367 -25.38 2.54 -1.41
CA TYR A 367 -25.10 2.12 -0.04
C TYR A 367 -26.35 1.63 0.68
N LEU A 368 -27.50 2.29 0.52
CA LEU A 368 -28.77 1.86 1.13
C LEU A 368 -29.19 0.45 0.70
N LEU A 369 -28.92 0.06 -0.56
CA LEU A 369 -29.23 -1.29 -1.05
C LEU A 369 -28.45 -2.42 -0.31
N ASN A 370 -27.42 -2.07 0.47
CA ASN A 370 -26.67 -3.02 1.29
C ASN A 370 -27.21 -3.15 2.72
N LEU A 371 -28.27 -2.42 3.09
CA LEU A 371 -28.95 -2.60 4.37
C LEU A 371 -29.61 -3.98 4.43
N GLY A 372 -29.55 -4.61 5.61
CA GLY A 372 -30.33 -5.82 5.89
C GLY A 372 -31.81 -5.50 6.07
N ASP A 373 -32.12 -4.39 6.74
CA ASP A 373 -33.47 -3.85 6.85
C ASP A 373 -33.72 -2.77 5.78
N ALA A 374 -34.51 -3.15 4.76
CA ALA A 374 -34.85 -2.27 3.66
C ALA A 374 -35.71 -1.07 4.11
N PHE A 375 -36.53 -1.21 5.17
CA PHE A 375 -37.42 -0.14 5.65
C PHE A 375 -36.62 1.04 6.18
N ARG A 376 -35.50 0.77 6.84
CA ARG A 376 -34.59 1.82 7.33
C ARG A 376 -34.05 2.70 6.20
N GLY A 377 -33.83 2.13 5.01
CA GLY A 377 -33.47 2.92 3.84
C GLY A 377 -34.60 3.82 3.34
N VAL A 378 -35.86 3.36 3.45
CA VAL A 378 -37.04 4.19 3.14
C VAL A 378 -37.13 5.37 4.09
N GLU A 379 -36.96 5.15 5.39
CA GLU A 379 -37.00 6.22 6.41
C GLU A 379 -35.96 7.32 6.14
N ILE A 380 -34.75 6.94 5.70
CA ILE A 380 -33.68 7.89 5.35
C ILE A 380 -34.07 8.72 4.12
N ILE A 381 -34.64 8.08 3.10
CA ILE A 381 -35.09 8.78 1.88
C ILE A 381 -36.23 9.75 2.21
N GLU A 382 -37.20 9.33 3.03
CA GLU A 382 -38.29 10.19 3.49
C GLU A 382 -37.79 11.38 4.33
N GLU A 383 -36.80 11.16 5.21
CA GLU A 383 -36.18 12.24 5.97
C GLU A 383 -35.53 13.27 5.04
N GLN A 384 -34.75 12.83 4.05
CA GLN A 384 -34.11 13.72 3.09
C GLN A 384 -35.11 14.42 2.16
N MET A 385 -36.23 13.77 1.85
CA MET A 385 -37.33 14.40 1.11
C MET A 385 -37.96 15.56 1.90
N ARG A 386 -38.11 15.44 3.23
CA ARG A 386 -38.62 16.53 4.09
C ARG A 386 -37.65 17.69 4.23
N ASP A 387 -36.34 17.41 4.21
CA ASP A 387 -35.30 18.42 4.40
C ASP A 387 -35.09 19.30 3.15
N ARG A 388 -35.35 18.76 1.96
CA ARG A 388 -35.22 19.47 0.67
C ARG A 388 -36.35 20.48 0.44
N LYS A 389 -36.01 21.65 -0.09
CA LYS A 389 -36.97 22.74 -0.32
C LYS A 389 -37.26 23.00 -1.79
N GLU A 390 -36.32 22.69 -2.68
CA GLU A 390 -36.49 22.93 -4.11
C GLU A 390 -37.25 21.78 -4.78
N TYR A 391 -38.21 22.11 -5.65
CA TYR A 391 -39.04 21.13 -6.33
C TYR A 391 -38.23 20.10 -7.13
N LYS A 392 -37.14 20.53 -7.80
CA LYS A 392 -36.28 19.64 -8.57
C LYS A 392 -35.58 18.60 -7.69
N GLU A 393 -35.10 19.03 -6.52
CA GLU A 393 -34.44 18.15 -5.55
C GLU A 393 -35.43 17.16 -4.91
N ILE A 394 -36.66 17.63 -4.65
CA ILE A 394 -37.77 16.80 -4.14
C ILE A 394 -38.20 15.77 -5.20
N SER A 395 -38.30 16.16 -6.47
CA SER A 395 -38.59 15.22 -7.57
C SER A 395 -37.50 14.17 -7.68
N GLY A 396 -36.22 14.58 -7.66
CA GLY A 396 -35.09 13.66 -7.75
C GLY A 396 -35.05 12.63 -6.62
N ILE A 397 -35.23 13.06 -5.37
CA ILE A 397 -35.26 12.13 -4.22
C ILE A 397 -36.51 11.24 -4.21
N THR A 398 -37.64 11.73 -4.73
CA THR A 398 -38.87 10.92 -4.89
C THR A 398 -38.65 9.83 -5.93
N ASP A 399 -38.04 10.16 -7.07
CA ASP A 399 -37.66 9.21 -8.11
C ASP A 399 -36.66 8.17 -7.57
N LEU A 400 -35.71 8.61 -6.74
CA LEU A 400 -34.79 7.71 -6.03
C LEU A 400 -35.54 6.73 -5.13
N GLY A 401 -36.49 7.22 -4.33
CA GLY A 401 -37.31 6.40 -3.43
C GLY A 401 -38.12 5.35 -4.17
N MET A 402 -38.74 5.72 -5.29
CA MET A 402 -39.46 4.78 -6.16
C MET A 402 -38.52 3.69 -6.70
N ARG A 403 -37.33 4.06 -7.20
CA ARG A 403 -36.35 3.09 -7.70
C ARG A 403 -35.83 2.18 -6.59
N TYR A 404 -35.52 2.72 -5.42
CA TYR A 404 -35.08 1.95 -4.26
C TYR A 404 -36.12 0.90 -3.86
N GLY A 405 -37.39 1.30 -3.75
CA GLY A 405 -38.49 0.39 -3.44
C GLY A 405 -38.70 -0.69 -4.50
N LEU A 406 -38.65 -0.33 -5.79
CA LEU A 406 -38.74 -1.29 -6.89
C LEU A 406 -37.60 -2.31 -6.86
N LEU A 407 -36.37 -1.87 -6.59
CA LEU A 407 -35.19 -2.74 -6.53
C LEU A 407 -35.24 -3.71 -5.35
N HIS A 408 -35.72 -3.25 -4.19
CA HIS A 408 -35.90 -4.15 -3.04
C HIS A 408 -37.05 -5.15 -3.21
N ASN A 409 -38.10 -4.78 -3.96
CA ASN A 409 -39.22 -5.66 -4.29
C ASN A 409 -38.95 -6.57 -5.49
N SER A 410 -37.92 -6.26 -6.30
CA SER A 410 -37.52 -7.10 -7.43
C SER A 410 -36.92 -8.42 -6.93
N GLN A 411 -37.17 -9.52 -7.63
CA GLN A 411 -36.64 -10.86 -7.29
C GLN A 411 -35.12 -11.00 -7.54
N CYS A 412 -34.34 -9.91 -7.43
CA CYS A 412 -32.90 -9.95 -7.60
C CYS A 412 -32.29 -10.87 -6.54
N ARG A 413 -31.54 -11.87 -7.00
CA ARG A 413 -30.95 -12.89 -6.13
C ARG A 413 -29.59 -12.46 -5.58
N SER A 414 -28.92 -11.51 -6.24
CA SER A 414 -27.60 -11.03 -5.84
C SER A 414 -27.55 -9.49 -5.68
N PRO A 415 -26.71 -8.97 -4.76
CA PRO A 415 -26.41 -7.53 -4.70
C PRO A 415 -25.89 -6.97 -6.03
N SER A 416 -25.15 -7.76 -6.80
CA SER A 416 -24.62 -7.40 -8.13
C SER A 416 -25.73 -7.17 -9.16
N GLU A 417 -26.76 -8.03 -9.18
CA GLU A 417 -27.95 -7.84 -10.01
C GLU A 417 -28.69 -6.55 -9.64
N ARG A 418 -28.89 -6.30 -8.34
CA ARG A 418 -29.52 -5.06 -7.85
C ARG A 418 -28.74 -3.82 -8.29
N ARG A 419 -27.40 -3.86 -8.22
CA ARG A 419 -26.53 -2.77 -8.68
C ARG A 419 -26.62 -2.52 -10.18
N ASN A 420 -26.60 -3.58 -10.99
CA ASN A 420 -26.73 -3.45 -12.45
C ASN A 420 -28.09 -2.91 -12.85
N LEU A 421 -29.17 -3.36 -12.21
CA LEU A 421 -30.52 -2.88 -12.46
C LEU A 421 -30.68 -1.40 -12.05
N LEU A 422 -30.07 -0.97 -10.94
CA LEU A 422 -29.96 0.44 -10.59
C LEU A 422 -29.26 1.23 -11.71
N LEU A 423 -28.09 0.80 -12.17
CA LEU A 423 -27.36 1.52 -13.22
C LEU A 423 -28.18 1.64 -14.52
N GLN A 424 -28.88 0.56 -14.91
CA GLN A 424 -29.76 0.57 -16.08
C GLN A 424 -30.97 1.50 -15.91
N THR A 425 -31.62 1.52 -14.74
CA THR A 425 -32.76 2.42 -14.48
C THR A 425 -32.37 3.90 -14.50
N PHE A 426 -31.15 4.24 -14.09
CA PHE A 426 -30.61 5.60 -14.22
C PHE A 426 -30.14 5.95 -15.64
N GLN A 427 -29.69 4.98 -16.44
CA GLN A 427 -29.33 5.19 -17.85
C GLN A 427 -30.56 5.29 -18.76
N GLY A 428 -31.60 4.48 -18.52
CA GLY A 428 -32.85 4.52 -19.27
C GLY A 428 -33.58 5.87 -19.16
N ALA A 429 -33.45 6.54 -18.02
CA ALA A 429 -33.98 7.90 -17.83
C ALA A 429 -33.29 8.98 -18.70
N ARG A 430 -32.04 8.75 -19.14
CA ARG A 430 -31.33 9.66 -20.07
C ARG A 430 -31.73 9.47 -21.53
N ALA A 431 -32.44 8.39 -21.88
CA ALA A 431 -32.83 8.07 -23.25
C ALA A 431 -34.22 8.61 -23.66
N SER A 432 -34.92 9.34 -22.78
CA SER A 432 -36.19 10.00 -23.10
C SER A 432 -36.19 11.44 -22.60
N PRO A 433 -36.03 12.41 -23.51
CA PRO A 433 -37.21 13.16 -23.93
C PRO A 433 -37.24 13.38 -25.44
N GLY A 434 -38.24 12.79 -26.10
CA GLY A 434 -38.41 12.87 -27.55
C GLY A 434 -39.68 12.15 -28.02
N SER A 435 -40.82 12.45 -27.41
CA SER A 435 -42.15 12.21 -27.97
C SER A 435 -43.17 13.14 -27.31
#